data_AF-A0A847DA18-F1
#
_entry.id   AF-A0A847DA18-F1
#
_cell.length_a   1.000
_cell.length_b   1.000
_cell.length_c   1.000
_cell.angle_alpha   90.00
_cell.angle_beta   90.00
_cell.angle_gamma   90.00
#
_symmetry.space_group_name_H-M   'P 1'
#
loop_
_entity.id
_entity.type
_entity.pdbx_description
1 polymer ?
#
loop_
_entity_poly.entity_id
_entity_poly.type
_entity_poly.pdbx_seq_one_letter_code
_entity_poly.pdbx_strand_id
1 'polypeptide(L)'
;MKTGEIYWVNLDPALGDEIKKRRPVVVLNPGHSKNLKLAIVVPITGWNRSWDNNPFFAALEPTPVNGLQKRSAIDCFQIRAISHNRFSERIGEISVDDIGRIKKAVALILDIDPEDCI
;
A
#
# COMPACT_ATOMS: atom_id res chain seq x y z
N MET A 1 -11.95 -7.51 3.51
CA MET A 1 -10.87 -6.50 3.50
C MET A 1 -10.41 -6.22 4.92
N LYS A 2 -9.11 -6.40 5.17
CA LYS A 2 -8.42 -6.17 6.44
C LYS A 2 -7.08 -5.46 6.19
N THR A 3 -6.52 -4.83 7.23
CA THR A 3 -5.18 -4.25 7.18
C THR A 3 -4.14 -5.33 6.85
N GLY A 4 -3.20 -5.02 5.95
CA GLY A 4 -2.16 -5.92 5.48
C GLY A 4 -2.54 -6.78 4.27
N GLU A 5 -3.83 -6.85 3.91
CA GLU A 5 -4.25 -7.57 2.71
C GLU A 5 -3.86 -6.81 1.43
N ILE A 6 -3.50 -7.58 0.40
CA ILE A 6 -3.18 -7.08 -0.94
C ILE A 6 -4.37 -7.35 -1.88
N TYR A 7 -4.80 -6.32 -2.61
CA TYR A 7 -5.87 -6.43 -3.61
C TYR A 7 -5.47 -5.80 -4.94
N TRP A 8 -6.01 -6.33 -6.03
CA TRP A 8 -6.05 -5.62 -7.30
C TRP A 8 -7.06 -4.47 -7.25
N VAL A 9 -6.62 -3.27 -7.61
CA VAL A 9 -7.44 -2.05 -7.64
C VAL A 9 -7.23 -1.30 -8.95
N ASN A 10 -8.30 -0.69 -9.50
CA ASN A 10 -8.17 0.30 -10.57
C ASN A 10 -7.96 1.71 -10.01
N LEU A 11 -6.78 2.28 -10.23
CA LEU A 11 -6.40 3.63 -9.80
C LEU A 11 -6.66 4.71 -10.85
N ASP A 12 -7.15 4.36 -12.03
CA ASP A 12 -7.56 5.34 -13.03
C ASP A 12 -8.90 6.03 -12.69
N PRO A 13 -9.09 7.29 -13.12
CA PRO A 13 -8.10 8.17 -13.73
C PRO A 13 -7.15 8.76 -12.67
N ALA A 14 -5.92 9.05 -13.08
CA ALA A 14 -4.90 9.73 -12.27
C ALA A 14 -4.22 10.82 -13.12
N LEU A 15 -3.75 11.90 -12.50
CA LEU A 15 -3.10 13.02 -13.19
C LEU A 15 -1.58 13.02 -12.95
N GLY A 16 -0.80 13.38 -13.97
CA GLY A 16 0.66 13.48 -13.87
C GLY A 16 1.33 12.18 -13.41
N ASP A 17 2.08 12.30 -12.31
CA ASP A 17 2.89 11.25 -11.69
C ASP A 17 2.13 10.40 -10.67
N GLU A 18 0.82 10.63 -10.49
CA GLU A 18 0.01 9.72 -9.70
C GLU A 18 0.08 8.30 -10.26
N ILE A 19 0.21 7.31 -9.37
CA ILE A 19 0.12 5.92 -9.77
C ILE A 19 -1.28 5.65 -10.37
N LYS A 20 -1.25 5.06 -11.56
CA LYS A 20 -2.39 4.82 -12.43
C LYS A 20 -2.54 3.35 -12.83
N LYS A 21 -3.64 3.05 -13.53
CA LYS A 21 -4.03 1.71 -14.01
C LYS A 21 -4.41 0.74 -12.90
N ARG A 22 -4.66 -0.51 -13.31
CA ARG A 22 -4.86 -1.64 -12.39
C ARG A 22 -3.54 -1.99 -11.70
N ARG A 23 -3.47 -1.82 -10.38
CA ARG A 23 -2.28 -2.08 -9.55
C ARG A 23 -2.66 -2.91 -8.31
N PRO A 24 -1.74 -3.76 -7.80
CA PRO A 24 -1.89 -4.28 -6.46
C PRO A 24 -1.73 -3.14 -5.45
N VAL A 25 -2.49 -3.18 -4.37
CA VAL A 25 -2.36 -2.23 -3.26
C VAL A 25 -2.39 -2.98 -1.94
N VAL A 26 -1.65 -2.50 -0.95
CA VAL A 26 -1.77 -2.93 0.44
C VAL A 26 -2.85 -2.08 1.12
N VAL A 27 -3.77 -2.72 1.84
CA VAL A 27 -4.75 -2.03 2.66
C VAL A 27 -4.12 -1.65 4.00
N LEU A 28 -4.08 -0.37 4.33
CA LEU A 28 -3.66 0.11 5.66
C LEU A 28 -4.86 0.26 6.60
N ASN A 29 -5.96 0.78 6.07
CA ASN A 29 -7.22 0.87 6.80
C ASN A 29 -8.37 0.42 5.88
N PRO A 30 -9.12 -0.64 6.23
CA PRO A 30 -10.23 -1.12 5.41
C PRO A 30 -11.45 -0.18 5.44
N GLY A 31 -11.47 0.84 6.30
CA GLY A 31 -12.66 1.62 6.58
C GLY A 31 -13.70 0.79 7.34
N HIS A 32 -14.97 1.14 7.17
CA HIS A 32 -16.10 0.51 7.84
C HIS A 32 -17.21 0.25 6.84
N SER A 33 -17.66 -1.00 6.72
CA SER A 33 -18.58 -1.43 5.67
C SER A 33 -19.92 -0.67 5.63
N LYS A 34 -20.40 -0.17 6.77
CA LYS A 34 -21.66 0.61 6.85
C LYS A 34 -21.47 2.12 6.70
N ASN A 35 -20.38 2.66 7.25
CA ASN A 35 -20.26 4.09 7.58
C ASN A 35 -19.08 4.77 6.88
N LEU A 36 -18.07 4.01 6.44
CA LEU A 36 -16.87 4.51 5.77
C LEU A 36 -16.57 3.64 4.54
N LYS A 37 -17.17 4.00 3.41
CA LYS A 37 -17.06 3.30 2.12
C LYS A 37 -15.74 3.53 1.38
N LEU A 38 -14.75 4.08 2.09
CA LEU A 38 -13.40 4.32 1.61
C LEU A 38 -12.43 3.43 2.37
N ALA A 39 -11.36 3.03 1.70
CA ALA A 39 -10.20 2.37 2.28
C ALA A 39 -8.98 3.25 2.11
N ILE A 40 -8.07 3.25 3.08
CA ILE A 40 -6.73 3.84 2.92
C ILE A 40 -5.80 2.74 2.45
N VAL A 41 -5.16 2.97 1.30
CA VAL A 41 -4.29 1.99 0.66
C VAL A 41 -2.97 2.60 0.24
N VAL A 42 -1.98 1.74 0.03
CA VAL A 42 -0.68 2.10 -0.55
C VAL A 42 -0.40 1.21 -1.76
N PRO A 43 -0.11 1.78 -2.94
CA PRO A 43 0.11 1.02 -4.16
C PRO A 43 1.44 0.25 -4.17
N ILE A 44 1.43 -0.88 -4.86
CA ILE A 44 2.60 -1.71 -5.14
C ILE A 44 3.04 -1.50 -6.59
N THR A 45 4.34 -1.28 -6.79
CA THR A 45 5.01 -1.20 -8.09
C THR A 45 6.15 -2.22 -8.19
N GLY A 46 6.80 -2.29 -9.35
CA GLY A 46 8.01 -3.11 -9.51
C GLY A 46 9.20 -2.45 -8.82
N TRP A 47 10.06 -3.24 -8.17
CA TRP A 47 11.25 -2.72 -7.50
C TRP A 47 12.25 -2.07 -8.46
N ASN A 48 12.86 -0.96 -8.04
CA ASN A 48 14.01 -0.33 -8.69
C ASN A 48 15.16 -0.18 -7.69
N ARG A 49 16.38 -0.57 -8.08
CA ARG A 49 17.58 -0.48 -7.23
C ARG A 49 17.93 0.93 -6.79
N SER A 50 17.47 1.96 -7.50
CA SER A 50 17.61 3.36 -7.06
C SER A 50 16.93 3.65 -5.71
N TRP A 51 16.08 2.74 -5.22
CA TRP A 51 15.33 2.91 -3.98
C TRP A 51 15.89 2.12 -2.78
N ASP A 52 17.02 1.41 -2.92
CA ASP A 52 17.56 0.53 -1.86
C ASP A 52 17.80 1.24 -0.50
N ASN A 53 17.86 2.58 -0.48
CA ASN A 53 17.98 3.38 0.76
C ASN A 53 16.90 4.47 0.91
N ASN A 54 15.84 4.43 0.11
CA ASN A 54 14.78 5.43 0.19
C ASN A 54 13.72 4.99 1.21
N PRO A 55 13.50 5.73 2.32
CA PRO A 55 12.59 5.33 3.37
C PRO A 55 11.11 5.32 2.95
N PHE A 56 10.77 5.91 1.79
CA PHE A 56 9.42 5.97 1.26
C PHE A 56 9.04 4.76 0.41
N PHE A 57 9.99 3.84 0.14
CA PHE A 57 9.76 2.62 -0.62
C PHE A 57 10.07 1.40 0.24
N ALA A 58 9.05 0.63 0.61
CA ALA A 58 9.25 -0.63 1.31
C ALA A 58 9.38 -1.79 0.30
N ALA A 59 10.52 -2.48 0.32
CA ALA A 59 10.74 -3.66 -0.52
C ALA A 59 9.86 -4.83 -0.04
N LEU A 60 9.26 -5.55 -0.99
CA LEU A 60 8.56 -6.81 -0.77
C LEU A 60 9.19 -7.91 -1.63
N GLU A 61 9.63 -8.99 -0.99
CA GLU A 61 10.00 -10.22 -1.68
C GLU A 61 8.74 -11.05 -2.00
N PRO A 62 8.72 -11.75 -3.14
CA PRO A 62 7.59 -12.60 -3.50
C PRO A 62 7.49 -13.80 -2.54
N THR A 63 6.30 -14.06 -2.03
CA THR A 63 6.01 -15.23 -1.19
C THR A 63 4.69 -15.87 -1.61
N PRO A 64 4.47 -17.16 -1.31
CA PRO A 64 3.17 -17.78 -1.53
C PRO A 64 2.02 -17.07 -0.79
N VAL A 65 2.31 -16.41 0.33
CA VAL A 65 1.31 -15.75 1.18
C VAL A 65 0.90 -14.38 0.61
N ASN A 66 1.85 -13.61 0.08
CA ASN A 66 1.57 -12.30 -0.51
C ASN A 66 1.15 -12.38 -2.00
N GLY A 67 1.36 -13.52 -2.65
CA GLY A 67 0.94 -13.80 -4.03
C GLY A 67 1.69 -13.01 -5.11
N LEU A 68 2.73 -12.26 -4.74
CA LEU A 68 3.55 -11.51 -5.68
C LEU A 68 4.46 -12.45 -6.48
N GLN A 69 4.71 -12.10 -7.74
CA GLN A 69 5.48 -12.92 -8.67
C GLN A 69 6.95 -12.49 -8.81
N LYS A 70 7.28 -11.31 -8.28
CA LYS A 70 8.62 -10.73 -8.35
C LYS A 70 8.84 -9.77 -7.19
N ARG A 71 10.10 -9.39 -6.95
CA ARG A 71 10.46 -8.32 -6.03
C ARG A 71 9.74 -7.03 -6.41
N SER A 72 9.10 -6.44 -5.43
CA SER A 72 8.20 -5.29 -5.59
C SER A 72 8.54 -4.19 -4.58
N ALA A 73 8.03 -2.99 -4.83
CA ALA A 73 8.09 -1.88 -3.89
C ALA A 73 6.68 -1.45 -3.53
N ILE A 74 6.43 -1.20 -2.25
CA ILE A 74 5.29 -0.41 -1.80
C ILE A 74 5.72 1.06 -1.85
N ASP A 75 5.05 1.86 -2.68
CA ASP A 75 5.32 3.29 -2.81
C ASP A 75 4.49 4.08 -1.80
N CYS A 76 5.06 4.31 -0.61
CA CYS A 76 4.36 4.92 0.52
C CYS A 76 3.96 6.38 0.27
N PHE A 77 4.64 7.09 -0.63
CA PHE A 77 4.31 8.48 -0.97
C PHE A 77 3.02 8.58 -1.77
N GLN A 78 2.61 7.49 -2.42
CA GLN A 78 1.37 7.40 -3.20
C GLN A 78 0.20 6.83 -2.37
N ILE A 79 0.26 6.95 -1.03
CA ILE A 79 -0.85 6.61 -0.13
C ILE A 79 -2.09 7.43 -0.49
N ARG A 80 -3.27 6.77 -0.54
CA ARG A 80 -4.53 7.46 -0.82
C ARG A 80 -5.76 6.73 -0.30
N ALA A 81 -6.82 7.50 -0.07
CA ALA A 81 -8.15 6.98 0.16
C ALA A 81 -8.82 6.61 -1.17
N ILE A 82 -9.41 5.42 -1.26
CA ILE A 82 -10.10 4.93 -2.45
C ILE A 82 -11.46 4.31 -2.12
N SER A 83 -12.41 4.40 -3.05
CA SER A 83 -13.71 3.74 -2.91
C SER A 83 -13.59 2.22 -2.89
N HIS A 84 -14.36 1.55 -2.03
CA HIS A 84 -14.50 0.09 -2.03
C HIS A 84 -14.90 -0.49 -3.40
N ASN A 85 -15.60 0.29 -4.23
CA ASN A 85 -15.98 -0.12 -5.59
C ASN A 85 -14.80 -0.29 -6.55
N ARG A 86 -13.60 0.21 -6.19
CA ARG A 86 -12.38 0.06 -7.00
C ARG A 86 -11.65 -1.26 -6.76
N PHE A 87 -12.02 -2.00 -5.71
CA PHE A 87 -11.41 -3.28 -5.37
C PHE A 87 -11.95 -4.39 -6.26
N SER A 88 -11.06 -5.28 -6.68
CA SER A 88 -11.40 -6.49 -7.41
C SER A 88 -11.00 -7.72 -6.61
N GLU A 89 -9.92 -8.37 -7.00
CA GLU A 89 -9.52 -9.69 -6.48
C GLU A 89 -8.49 -9.54 -5.36
N ARG A 90 -8.65 -10.30 -4.26
CA ARG A 90 -7.63 -10.43 -3.21
C ARG A 90 -6.47 -11.25 -3.77
N ILE A 91 -5.25 -10.76 -3.58
CA ILE A 91 -4.02 -11.43 -4.02
C ILE A 91 -3.39 -12.23 -2.87
N GLY A 92 -3.30 -11.62 -1.68
CA GLY A 92 -2.57 -12.19 -0.56
C GLY A 92 -2.51 -11.21 0.61
N GLU A 93 -1.52 -11.35 1.47
CA GLU A 93 -1.26 -10.43 2.58
C GLU A 93 0.24 -10.33 2.90
N ILE A 94 0.62 -9.23 3.55
CA ILE A 94 2.00 -8.97 4.00
C ILE A 94 2.15 -9.24 5.50
N SER A 95 3.40 -9.35 5.95
CA SER A 95 3.73 -9.57 7.35
C SER A 95 3.44 -8.33 8.21
N VAL A 96 3.35 -8.54 9.54
CA VAL A 96 3.22 -7.44 10.50
C VAL A 96 4.43 -6.49 10.46
N ASP A 97 5.63 -7.04 10.22
CA ASP A 97 6.85 -6.25 10.10
C ASP A 97 6.81 -5.32 8.87
N ASP A 98 6.31 -5.84 7.74
CA ASP A 98 6.14 -5.02 6.53
C ASP A 98 5.11 -3.91 6.77
N ILE A 99 3.99 -4.20 7.45
CA ILE A 99 3.01 -3.18 7.86
C ILE A 99 3.69 -2.13 8.74
N GLY A 100 4.53 -2.54 9.69
CA GLY A 100 5.30 -1.64 10.55
C GLY A 100 6.22 -0.71 9.76
N ARG A 101 6.93 -1.23 8.74
CA ARG A 101 7.77 -0.42 7.85
C ARG A 101 6.95 0.60 7.06
N ILE A 102 5.80 0.20 6.52
CA ILE A 102 4.90 1.12 5.80
C ILE A 102 4.40 2.23 6.73
N LYS A 103 3.97 1.90 7.96
CA LYS A 103 3.49 2.89 8.93
C LYS A 103 4.58 3.92 9.27
N LYS A 104 5.82 3.48 9.50
CA LYS A 104 6.96 4.38 9.73
C LYS A 104 7.22 5.29 8.53
N ALA A 105 7.20 4.74 7.33
CA ALA A 105 7.36 5.53 6.10
C ALA A 105 6.25 6.58 5.95
N VAL A 106 5.00 6.20 6.18
CA VAL A 106 3.84 7.12 6.11
C VAL A 106 3.93 8.20 7.19
N ALA A 107 4.32 7.86 8.42
CA ALA A 107 4.54 8.85 9.48
C ALA A 107 5.61 9.88 9.06
N LEU A 108 6.74 9.43 8.52
CA LEU A 108 7.79 10.31 7.99
C LEU A 108 7.29 11.21 6.84
N ILE A 109 6.45 10.68 5.94
CA ILE A 109 5.87 11.44 4.82
C ILE A 109 4.93 12.54 5.32
N LEU A 110 4.19 12.26 6.38
CA LEU A 110 3.20 13.16 6.96
C LEU A 110 3.79 14.07 8.05
N ASP A 111 5.10 14.00 8.30
CA ASP A 111 5.79 14.73 9.36
C ASP A 111 5.17 14.47 10.75
N ILE A 112 4.85 13.20 11.03
CA ILE A 112 4.31 12.72 12.30
C ILE A 112 5.42 12.03 13.07
N ASP A 113 5.68 12.48 14.30
CA ASP A 113 6.64 11.83 15.17
C ASP A 113 6.17 10.42 15.56
N PRO A 114 7.01 9.38 15.38
CA PRO A 114 6.62 8.01 15.72
C PRO A 114 6.25 7.80 17.19
N GLU A 115 6.73 8.68 18.09
CA GLU A 115 6.46 8.66 19.52
C GLU A 115 5.01 9.09 19.84
N ASP A 116 4.38 9.90 18.99
CA ASP A 116 3.00 10.37 19.16
C ASP A 116 1.95 9.32 18.75
N CYS A 117 2.40 8.19 18.19
CA CYS A 117 1.54 7.09 17.74
C CYS A 117 1.32 5.99 18.80
N ILE A 118 1.82 6.19 20.04
CA ILE A 118 1.78 5.22 21.15
C ILE A 118 0.59 5.50 22.07
#